data_AF-A0A1J0EK65-F1
#
_entry.id   AF-A0A1J0EK65-F1
#
_cell.length_a   1.000
_cell.length_b   1.000
_cell.length_c   1.000
_cell.angle_alpha   90.00
_cell.angle_beta   90.00
_cell.angle_gamma   90.00
#
_symmetry.space_group_name_H-M   'P 1'
#
loop_
_entity.id
_entity.type
_entity.pdbx_description
1 polymer ?
#
loop_
_entity_poly.entity_id
_entity_poly.type
_entity_poly.pdbx_seq_one_letter_code
_entity_poly.pdbx_strand_id
1 'polypeptide(L)'
;MHTAPASLKVSRPQWPRQHAQLILAAGDDLAREVLWAKVPADWRDMVQLHIAQAEAHTAQHVQQRQKFRPAVSPAMPVLAEYRAPIPVRGNAVVANHHLAALRANIHTPRVSA
;
A
#
# COMPACT_ATOMS: atom_id res chain seq x y z
N MET A 1 8.05 -18.83 3.67
CA MET A 1 7.16 -19.28 2.58
C MET A 1 6.36 -18.07 2.12
N HIS A 2 6.83 -17.34 1.12
CA HIS A 2 6.12 -16.17 0.60
C HIS A 2 5.04 -16.65 -0.37
N THR A 3 3.77 -16.49 0.02
CA THR A 3 2.62 -16.66 -0.87
C THR A 3 2.71 -15.63 -1.99
N ALA A 4 2.90 -16.08 -3.22
CA ALA A 4 2.80 -15.24 -4.40
C ALA A 4 1.39 -14.60 -4.47
N PRO A 5 1.27 -13.32 -4.80
CA PRO A 5 -0.05 -12.70 -4.96
C PRO A 5 -0.80 -13.40 -6.10
N ALA A 6 -2.09 -13.65 -5.87
CA ALA A 6 -2.96 -14.33 -6.83
C ALA A 6 -2.87 -13.69 -8.21
N SER A 7 -2.61 -14.50 -9.23
CA SER A 7 -2.65 -14.10 -10.64
C SER A 7 -4.03 -13.53 -10.93
N LEU A 8 -4.09 -12.21 -11.15
CA LEU A 8 -5.31 -11.51 -11.54
C LEU A 8 -5.78 -12.15 -12.84
N LYS A 9 -6.90 -12.88 -12.79
CA LYS A 9 -7.55 -13.40 -13.99
C LYS A 9 -7.82 -12.21 -14.92
N VAL A 10 -7.09 -12.14 -16.03
CA VAL A 10 -7.23 -11.08 -17.03
C VAL A 10 -8.57 -11.29 -17.73
N SER A 11 -9.64 -10.76 -17.14
CA SER A 11 -10.94 -10.64 -17.79
C SER A 11 -10.76 -9.77 -19.02
N ARG A 12 -11.13 -10.29 -20.20
CA ARG A 12 -11.25 -9.42 -21.37
C ARG A 12 -12.26 -8.33 -21.05
N PRO A 13 -11.96 -7.06 -21.38
CA PRO A 13 -12.91 -5.97 -21.19
C PRO A 13 -14.17 -6.27 -22.03
N GLN A 14 -15.33 -6.21 -21.38
CA GLN A 14 -16.63 -6.46 -22.02
C GLN A 14 -17.30 -5.16 -22.48
N TRP A 15 -16.78 -4.00 -22.06
CA TRP A 15 -17.40 -2.70 -22.25
C TRP A 15 -16.36 -1.65 -22.67
N PRO A 16 -16.73 -0.63 -23.48
CA PRO A 16 -15.85 0.46 -23.87
C PRO A 16 -15.17 1.14 -22.67
N ARG A 17 -15.93 1.34 -21.58
CA ARG A 17 -15.42 1.93 -20.34
C ARG A 17 -14.27 1.14 -19.71
N GLN A 18 -14.31 -0.20 -19.78
CA GLN A 18 -13.24 -1.04 -19.25
C GLN A 18 -11.98 -0.95 -20.11
N HIS A 19 -12.12 -0.88 -21.44
CA HIS A 19 -10.99 -0.57 -22.33
C HIS A 19 -10.36 0.78 -22.00
N ALA A 20 -11.17 1.82 -21.82
CA ALA A 20 -10.68 3.15 -21.42
C ALA A 20 -9.89 3.10 -20.09
N GLN A 21 -10.39 2.36 -19.09
CA GLN A 21 -9.69 2.18 -17.81
C GLN A 21 -8.34 1.47 -17.96
N LEU A 22 -8.28 0.43 -18.80
CA LEU A 22 -7.01 -0.26 -19.06
C LEU A 22 -5.99 0.64 -19.75
N ILE A 23 -6.45 1.46 -20.72
CA ILE A 23 -5.60 2.41 -21.44
C ILE A 23 -5.06 3.48 -20.48
N LEU A 24 -5.90 3.99 -19.56
CA LEU A 24 -5.49 4.95 -18.53
C LEU A 24 -4.52 4.35 -17.49
N ALA A 25 -4.66 3.06 -17.18
CA ALA A 25 -3.81 2.36 -16.23
C ALA A 25 -2.46 1.90 -16.82
N ALA A 26 -2.29 1.98 -18.15
CA ALA A 26 -1.16 1.39 -18.85
C ALA A 26 0.21 1.99 -18.48
N GLY A 27 0.25 3.22 -17.96
CA GLY A 27 1.45 3.92 -17.49
C GLY A 27 2.45 4.31 -18.60
N ASP A 28 2.73 3.38 -19.51
CA ASP A 28 3.67 3.50 -20.62
C ASP A 28 2.95 3.72 -21.96
N ASP A 29 3.53 4.56 -22.82
CA ASP A 29 2.96 4.90 -24.14
C ASP A 29 2.87 3.68 -25.07
N LEU A 30 3.89 2.82 -25.07
CA LEU A 30 3.90 1.60 -25.88
C LEU A 30 2.79 0.63 -25.45
N ALA A 31 2.56 0.48 -24.15
CA ALA A 31 1.47 -0.36 -23.63
C ALA A 31 0.10 0.22 -24.03
N ARG A 32 -0.01 1.55 -24.05
CA ARG A 32 -1.21 2.27 -24.45
C ARG A 32 -1.57 2.03 -25.93
N GLU A 33 -0.59 2.10 -26.83
CA GLU A 33 -0.78 1.81 -28.26
C GLU A 33 -1.25 0.37 -28.51
N VAL A 34 -0.65 -0.60 -27.82
CA VAL A 34 -1.04 -2.02 -27.90
C VAL A 34 -2.48 -2.22 -27.44
N LEU A 35 -2.93 -1.49 -26.41
CA LEU A 35 -4.30 -1.56 -25.93
C LEU A 35 -5.28 -0.89 -26.89
N TRP A 36 -4.90 0.21 -27.53
CA TRP A 36 -5.68 0.86 -28.60
C TRP A 36 -5.90 -0.04 -29.81
N ALA A 37 -4.87 -0.81 -30.21
CA ALA A 37 -4.98 -1.78 -31.30
C ALA A 37 -6.01 -2.89 -31.02
N LYS A 38 -6.27 -3.18 -29.73
CA LYS A 38 -7.24 -4.20 -29.28
C LYS A 38 -8.66 -3.66 -29.10
N VAL A 39 -8.89 -2.35 -29.26
CA VAL A 39 -10.23 -1.75 -29.15
C VAL A 39 -11.02 -2.03 -30.43
N PRO A 40 -12.23 -2.61 -30.34
CA PRO A 40 -13.14 -2.76 -31.47
C PRO A 40 -13.43 -1.42 -32.15
N ALA A 41 -13.51 -1.40 -33.49
CA ALA A 41 -13.68 -0.17 -34.26
C ALA A 41 -14.90 0.65 -33.81
N ASP A 42 -16.04 -0.02 -33.60
CA ASP A 42 -17.30 0.59 -33.19
C ASP A 42 -17.25 1.26 -31.81
N TRP A 43 -16.25 0.93 -30.99
CA TRP A 43 -16.11 1.44 -29.63
C TRP A 43 -15.07 2.55 -29.50
N ARG A 44 -14.28 2.81 -30.55
CA ARG A 44 -13.14 3.75 -30.47
C ARG A 44 -13.58 5.14 -30.02
N ASP A 45 -14.64 5.68 -30.60
CA ASP A 45 -15.15 7.01 -30.27
C ASP A 45 -15.63 7.07 -28.81
N MET A 46 -16.33 6.04 -28.35
CA MET A 46 -16.74 5.94 -26.95
C MET A 46 -15.53 5.86 -26.01
N VAL A 47 -14.54 5.04 -26.32
CA VAL A 47 -13.32 4.89 -25.52
C VAL A 47 -12.57 6.22 -25.43
N GLN A 48 -12.42 6.94 -26.55
CA GLN A 48 -11.81 8.27 -26.58
C GLN A 48 -12.55 9.26 -25.66
N LEU A 49 -13.88 9.28 -25.74
CA LEU A 49 -14.71 10.15 -24.90
C LEU A 49 -14.54 9.83 -23.41
N HIS A 50 -14.48 8.55 -23.03
CA HIS A 50 -14.28 8.15 -21.63
C HIS A 50 -12.88 8.54 -21.11
N ILE A 51 -11.85 8.43 -21.96
CA ILE A 51 -10.50 8.87 -21.62
C ILE A 51 -10.46 10.38 -21.40
N ALA A 52 -11.01 11.16 -22.33
CA ALA A 52 -11.07 12.61 -22.22
C ALA A 52 -11.81 13.07 -20.95
N GLN A 53 -12.93 12.41 -20.61
CA GLN A 53 -13.66 12.68 -19.36
C GLN A 53 -12.82 12.36 -18.11
N ALA A 54 -12.10 11.24 -18.11
CA ALA A 54 -11.27 10.85 -16.99
C ALA A 54 -10.08 11.81 -16.79
N GLU A 55 -9.46 12.26 -17.88
CA GLU A 55 -8.41 13.27 -17.86
C GLU A 55 -8.94 14.61 -17.34
N ALA A 56 -10.11 15.06 -17.80
CA ALA A 56 -10.74 16.28 -17.32
C ALA A 56 -11.06 16.22 -15.82
N HIS A 57 -11.58 15.09 -15.34
CA HIS A 57 -11.85 14.88 -13.91
C HIS A 57 -10.56 14.88 -13.08
N THR A 58 -9.50 14.26 -13.60
CA THR A 58 -8.18 14.24 -12.94
C THR A 58 -7.60 15.64 -12.86
N ALA A 59 -7.67 16.43 -13.95
CA ALA A 59 -7.23 17.82 -13.97
C ALA A 59 -8.00 18.69 -12.97
N GLN A 60 -9.33 18.56 -12.91
CA GLN A 60 -10.16 19.26 -11.92
C GLN A 60 -9.78 18.88 -10.48
N HIS A 61 -9.58 17.60 -10.21
CA HIS A 61 -9.17 17.13 -8.88
C HIS A 61 -7.79 17.66 -8.48
N VAL A 62 -6.82 17.67 -9.41
CA VAL A 62 -5.50 18.27 -9.18
C VAL A 62 -5.63 19.77 -8.91
N GLN A 63 -6.42 20.49 -9.70
CA GLN A 63 -6.65 21.91 -9.52
C GLN A 63 -7.30 22.21 -8.15
N GLN A 64 -8.28 21.42 -7.73
CA GLN A 64 -8.89 21.54 -6.40
C GLN A 64 -7.87 21.30 -5.29
N ARG A 65 -7.01 20.29 -5.41
CA ARG A 65 -5.93 20.04 -4.44
C ARG A 65 -4.90 21.17 -4.41
N GLN A 66 -4.59 21.76 -5.57
CA GLN A 66 -3.67 22.90 -5.65
C GLN A 66 -4.21 24.14 -4.92
N LYS A 67 -5.53 24.34 -4.84
CA LYS A 67 -6.13 25.44 -4.06
C LYS A 67 -5.78 25.37 -2.57
N PHE A 68 -5.58 24.17 -2.04
CA PHE A 68 -5.21 23.94 -0.63
C PHE A 68 -3.70 23.72 -0.45
N ARG A 69 -2.89 23.91 -1.50
CA ARG A 69 -1.45 23.77 -1.39
C ARG A 69 -0.90 24.89 -0.51
N PRO A 70 -0.11 24.59 0.54
CA PRO A 70 0.53 25.63 1.33
C PRO A 70 1.44 26.49 0.45
N ALA A 71 1.41 27.81 0.67
CA ALA A 71 2.21 28.78 -0.08
C ALA A 71 3.73 28.61 0.15
N VAL A 72 4.10 28.03 1.29
CA VAL A 72 5.49 27.72 1.64
C VAL A 72 5.80 26.29 1.21
N SER A 73 6.91 26.11 0.48
CA SER A 73 7.41 24.78 0.17
C SER A 73 7.64 24.02 1.49
N PRO A 74 7.07 22.82 1.68
CA PRO A 74 7.38 22.04 2.86
C PRO A 74 8.90 21.85 2.96
N ALA A 75 9.43 21.99 4.18
CA ALA A 75 10.83 21.71 4.44
C ALA A 75 11.17 20.31 3.90
N MET A 76 12.38 20.15 3.34
CA MET A 76 12.84 18.86 2.84
C MET A 76 12.64 17.80 3.92
N PRO A 77 12.15 16.59 3.58
CA PRO A 77 11.98 15.53 4.56
C PRO A 77 13.33 15.28 5.22
N VAL A 78 13.39 15.49 6.53
CA VAL A 78 14.59 15.19 7.32
C VAL A 78 14.68 13.68 7.38
N LEU A 79 15.55 13.11 6.53
CA LEU A 79 15.89 11.70 6.57
C LEU A 79 16.72 11.47 7.83
N ALA A 80 16.09 10.92 8.86
CA ALA A 80 16.79 10.43 10.04
C ALA A 80 17.18 8.96 9.84
N GLU A 81 18.39 8.60 10.25
CA GLU A 81 18.80 7.20 10.29
C GLU A 81 17.92 6.43 11.28
N TYR A 82 17.40 5.27 10.85
CA TYR A 82 16.63 4.40 11.72
C TYR A 82 17.54 3.87 12.83
N ARG A 83 17.26 4.29 14.08
CA ARG A 83 17.95 3.77 15.26
C ARG A 83 17.11 2.64 15.87
N ALA A 84 17.63 1.42 15.82
CA ALA A 84 17.00 0.29 16.49
C ALA A 84 16.87 0.58 18.00
N PRO A 85 15.75 0.17 18.65
CA PRO A 85 15.60 0.30 20.09
C PRO A 85 16.76 -0.39 20.83
N ILE A 86 17.37 0.28 21.80
CA ILE A 86 18.39 -0.34 22.64
C ILE A 86 17.69 -1.35 23.56
N PRO A 87 18.01 -2.66 23.49
CA PRO A 87 17.45 -3.62 24.41
C PRO A 87 18.01 -3.37 25.81
N VAL A 88 17.25 -2.69 26.65
CA VAL A 88 17.57 -2.53 28.08
C VAL A 88 17.32 -3.88 28.74
N ARG A 89 18.39 -4.63 29.03
CA ARG A 89 18.28 -5.80 29.90
C ARG A 89 17.93 -5.30 31.30
N GLY A 90 16.80 -5.76 31.84
CA GLY A 90 16.41 -5.45 33.21
C GLY A 90 17.49 -5.88 34.22
N ASN A 91 17.41 -5.38 35.46
CA ASN A 91 18.40 -5.68 36.48
C ASN A 91 18.47 -7.20 36.74
N ALA A 92 19.60 -7.82 36.35
CA ALA A 92 19.81 -9.25 36.44
C ALA A 92 19.73 -9.78 37.87
N VAL A 93 20.08 -8.95 38.87
CA VAL A 93 19.97 -9.31 40.30
C VAL A 93 18.51 -9.44 40.71
N VAL A 94 17.68 -8.49 40.29
CA VAL A 94 16.23 -8.49 40.55
C VAL A 94 15.56 -9.66 39.84
N ALA A 95 15.91 -9.89 38.57
CA ALA A 95 15.40 -11.02 37.79
C ALA A 95 15.77 -12.38 38.44
N ASN A 96 17.02 -12.54 38.91
CA ASN A 96 17.44 -13.75 39.63
C ASN A 96 16.71 -13.92 40.96
N HIS A 97 16.47 -12.84 41.71
CA HIS A 97 15.68 -12.91 42.95
C HIS A 97 14.24 -13.38 42.70
N HIS A 98 13.58 -12.82 41.68
CA HIS A 98 12.23 -13.25 41.31
C HIS A 98 12.20 -14.70 40.82
N LEU A 99 13.21 -15.12 40.05
CA LEU A 99 13.29 -16.48 39.55
C LEU A 99 13.60 -17.50 40.66
N ALA A 100 14.43 -17.14 41.64
CA ALA A 100 14.66 -17.94 42.84
C ALA A 100 13.39 -18.07 43.69
N ALA A 101 12.63 -16.99 43.88
CA ALA A 101 11.36 -17.01 44.60
C ALA A 101 10.30 -17.88 43.89
N LEU A 102 10.22 -17.80 42.56
CA LEU A 102 9.31 -18.65 41.76
C LEU A 102 9.68 -20.13 41.86
N ARG A 103 10.98 -20.47 41.82
CA ARG A 103 11.45 -21.85 42.03
C ARG A 103 11.12 -22.36 43.43
N ALA A 104 11.29 -21.54 44.46
CA ALA A 104 10.92 -21.91 45.82
C ALA A 104 9.42 -22.22 45.95
N ASN A 105 8.55 -21.44 45.29
CA ASN A 105 7.09 -21.67 45.26
C ASN A 105 6.66 -22.92 44.46
N ILE A 106 7.51 -23.47 43.60
CA ILE A 106 7.23 -24.72 42.87
C ILE A 106 7.62 -25.94 43.73
N HIS A 107 8.62 -25.78 44.61
CA HIS A 107 9.12 -26.83 45.49
C HIS A 107 8.49 -26.84 46.88
N THR A 108 7.52 -25.97 47.16
CA THR A 108 6.71 -26.05 48.38
C THR A 108 5.77 -27.26 48.28
N PRO A 109 5.77 -28.17 49.27
CA PRO A 109 4.87 -29.31 49.26
C PRO A 109 3.43 -28.81 49.28
N ARG A 110 2.62 -29.21 48.28
CA ARG A 110 1.17 -29.05 48.33
C ARG A 110 0.69 -29.82 49.55
N VAL A 111 0.29 -29.11 50.61
CA VAL A 111 -0.49 -29.68 51.70
C VAL A 111 -1.89 -29.94 51.13
N SER A 112 -2.13 -31.17 50.71
CA SER A 112 -3.47 -31.69 50.43
C SER A 112 -4.17 -31.91 51.77
N ALA A 113 -5.25 -31.17 52.01
CA ALA A 113 -6.26 -31.54 53.01
C ALA A 113 -7.09 -32.74 52.50
#